data_AF-A0A8C6LIV8-F1
#
_entry.id   AF-A0A8C6LIV8-F1
#
_cell.length_a   1.000
_cell.length_b   1.000
_cell.length_c   1.000
_cell.angle_alpha   90.00
_cell.angle_beta   90.00
_cell.angle_gamma   90.00
#
_symmetry.space_group_name_H-M   'P 1'
#
loop_
_entity.id
_entity.type
_entity.pdbx_description
1 polymer ?
#
loop_
_entity_poly.entity_id
_entity_poly.type
_entity_poly.pdbx_seq_one_letter_code
_entity_poly.pdbx_strand_id
1 'polypeptide(L)'
;MFPLEPPAAALVWFVTGSVSQNREPSSEVRRTPRGAAGSPTFISGNATTFQKEESGCGGSARPRWIVLFKLLRICSNEFLSVGLSSVKRTKGSYLVPTLQSLFSQSSPEERSSMVVVVLLADSDAIWTINTVTEMKVAFSSELKRGQLVVIHVPLDQYPPLTGLKRNYNDPPDRVTFRSKQNLDYSFLIHYSAGLGQYYLQLEDDVLSAKNFLTTIRRRVEEQNSKRGTWAMLEFSTLGYIGKLYKSAHLPLLARFLFLFYQEMPCDWLMGHFRELMTQREPIIFKPSLFQHMGMFSSFRGTYNKLKDKNFEEGVYNNPSADVYSNMSTYQKNFPKLAWEAGEGFFWGRSPEKGSHLTVVFLTATVVTGILVETGSGGKDLLYSAQVELGQDVVSSKEEKTCKEFRSVGALENGRFEMSEVDKKVRSASWCLRVLVTEAQKDWVIIQKVRITTKPS
;
A
#
# COMPACT_ATOMS: atom_id res chain seq x y z
N MET A 1 -4.26 5.92 40.94
CA MET A 1 -5.60 6.20 40.40
C MET A 1 -5.68 7.71 40.22
N PHE A 2 -5.47 8.21 39.01
CA PHE A 2 -5.52 9.64 38.68
C PHE A 2 -6.59 9.81 37.60
N PRO A 3 -7.62 10.65 37.79
CA PRO A 3 -8.54 11.02 36.73
C PRO A 3 -7.98 12.27 36.03
N LEU A 4 -7.65 12.16 34.75
CA LEU A 4 -7.40 13.33 33.91
C LEU A 4 -8.20 13.14 32.61
N GLU A 5 -9.28 13.90 32.50
CA GLU A 5 -10.08 14.04 31.29
C GLU A 5 -9.24 14.67 30.15
N PRO A 6 -9.52 14.34 28.88
CA PRO A 6 -8.85 14.96 27.73
C PRO A 6 -9.39 16.38 27.46
N PRO A 7 -8.56 17.31 26.92
CA PRO A 7 -8.95 18.69 26.67
C PRO A 7 -10.00 18.84 25.56
N ALA A 8 -10.90 19.82 25.73
CA ALA A 8 -12.08 20.04 24.91
C ALA A 8 -11.84 20.99 23.71
N ALA A 9 -12.31 20.56 22.53
CA ALA A 9 -13.06 21.28 21.48
C ALA A 9 -12.66 22.71 21.01
N ALA A 10 -12.41 22.86 19.70
CA ALA A 10 -12.36 24.14 18.97
C ALA A 10 -13.52 24.32 17.95
N LEU A 11 -13.74 25.57 17.51
CA LEU A 11 -14.84 26.09 16.66
C LEU A 11 -14.56 26.01 15.13
N VAL A 12 -15.61 26.05 14.29
CA VAL A 12 -15.52 26.13 12.80
C VAL A 12 -16.45 27.22 12.25
N TRP A 13 -16.01 27.94 11.21
CA TRP A 13 -16.77 28.93 10.41
C TRP A 13 -17.24 28.33 9.06
N PHE A 14 -18.39 28.76 8.53
CA PHE A 14 -18.94 28.37 7.22
C PHE A 14 -19.07 29.55 6.25
N VAL A 15 -18.86 29.29 4.96
CA VAL A 15 -19.41 30.06 3.83
C VAL A 15 -20.00 29.05 2.84
N THR A 16 -21.31 29.02 2.67
CA THR A 16 -21.98 28.24 1.61
C THR A 16 -22.56 29.21 0.59
N GLY A 17 -22.03 29.17 -0.63
CA GLY A 17 -22.71 29.73 -1.80
C GLY A 17 -23.45 28.62 -2.53
N SER A 18 -24.78 28.63 -2.49
CA SER A 18 -25.63 27.80 -3.35
C SER A 18 -26.31 28.72 -4.37
N VAL A 19 -25.96 28.55 -5.64
CA VAL A 19 -26.71 29.08 -6.78
C VAL A 19 -27.93 28.18 -6.98
N SER A 20 -29.11 28.69 -6.65
CA SER A 20 -30.38 28.00 -6.92
C SER A 20 -30.85 28.33 -8.34
N GLN A 21 -31.03 27.31 -9.18
CA GLN A 21 -31.72 27.42 -10.46
C GLN A 21 -33.22 27.67 -10.22
N ASN A 22 -33.74 28.73 -10.86
CA ASN A 22 -35.16 29.08 -10.88
C ASN A 22 -36.01 27.98 -11.54
N ARG A 23 -37.10 27.59 -10.87
CA ARG A 23 -38.31 27.07 -11.52
C ARG A 23 -39.44 28.06 -11.24
N GLU A 24 -40.03 28.60 -12.30
CA GLU A 24 -41.30 29.34 -12.25
C GLU A 24 -42.45 28.44 -11.79
N PRO A 25 -43.50 29.04 -11.21
CA PRO A 25 -44.80 28.93 -11.88
C PRO A 25 -45.63 30.22 -11.89
N SER A 26 -46.20 30.49 -13.08
CA SER A 26 -47.55 30.97 -13.42
C SER A 26 -48.43 31.71 -12.39
N SER A 27 -48.66 32.99 -12.70
CA SER A 27 -49.92 33.77 -12.73
C SER A 27 -51.12 33.42 -11.83
N GLU A 28 -51.55 34.38 -10.98
CA GLU A 28 -52.91 34.95 -11.02
C GLU A 28 -53.03 36.28 -10.24
N VAL A 29 -54.06 37.06 -10.59
CA VAL A 29 -54.21 38.52 -10.50
C VAL A 29 -55.15 38.95 -9.35
N ARG A 30 -54.83 40.02 -8.61
CA ARG A 30 -55.82 41.07 -8.21
C ARG A 30 -55.19 42.36 -7.65
N ARG A 31 -56.00 43.43 -7.75
CA ARG A 31 -55.66 44.86 -7.91
C ARG A 31 -55.43 45.65 -6.60
N THR A 32 -54.68 46.73 -6.79
CA THR A 32 -54.29 47.96 -6.04
C THR A 32 -55.46 48.77 -5.38
N PRO A 33 -55.30 49.99 -4.75
CA PRO A 33 -54.15 50.93 -4.76
C PRO A 33 -53.89 51.89 -3.54
N ARG A 34 -52.80 52.71 -3.71
CA ARG A 34 -52.49 54.09 -3.23
C ARG A 34 -51.74 54.33 -1.90
N GLY A 35 -50.67 55.14 -1.99
CA GLY A 35 -50.22 56.01 -0.87
C GLY A 35 -48.76 56.50 -0.83
N ALA A 36 -48.31 57.28 -1.83
CA ALA A 36 -47.32 58.38 -1.86
C ALA A 36 -46.01 58.44 -1.01
N ALA A 37 -45.01 59.04 -1.70
CA ALA A 37 -43.91 59.91 -1.25
C ALA A 37 -42.50 59.29 -1.08
N GLY A 38 -41.58 59.73 -1.93
CA GLY A 38 -40.17 59.39 -1.93
C GLY A 38 -39.27 60.40 -1.24
N SER A 39 -38.06 59.97 -0.89
CA SER A 39 -36.83 60.75 -0.72
C SER A 39 -35.62 59.78 -0.71
N PRO A 40 -34.39 60.24 -1.05
CA PRO A 40 -33.34 59.37 -1.61
C PRO A 40 -32.26 58.90 -0.63
N THR A 41 -31.66 57.74 -0.96
CA THR A 41 -30.29 57.23 -0.70
C THR A 41 -29.46 57.76 0.50
N PHE A 42 -29.02 56.85 1.39
CA PHE A 42 -27.65 56.29 1.42
C PHE A 42 -27.53 55.12 2.43
N ILE A 43 -26.49 54.32 2.19
CA ILE A 43 -26.20 52.97 2.66
C ILE A 43 -25.88 52.89 4.18
N SER A 44 -26.46 51.93 4.90
CA SER A 44 -25.80 51.28 6.04
C SER A 44 -26.35 49.86 6.25
N GLY A 45 -25.45 48.92 6.54
CA GLY A 45 -25.67 47.49 6.48
C GLY A 45 -26.60 46.96 7.57
N ASN A 46 -27.34 45.91 7.23
CA ASN A 46 -28.13 45.14 8.20
C ASN A 46 -27.45 43.81 8.53
N ALA A 47 -27.17 43.69 9.83
CA ALA A 47 -26.90 42.47 10.55
C ALA A 47 -27.96 41.39 10.27
N THR A 48 -27.53 40.14 10.20
CA THR A 48 -28.42 38.98 10.15
C THR A 48 -28.29 38.20 11.46
N THR A 49 -29.42 38.09 12.14
CA THR A 49 -29.66 37.40 13.41
C THR A 49 -29.63 35.88 13.20
N PHE A 50 -28.98 35.13 14.08
CA PHE A 50 -28.87 33.67 14.04
C PHE A 50 -29.96 33.00 14.88
N GLN A 51 -30.67 32.02 14.32
CA GLN A 51 -31.54 31.11 15.07
C GLN A 51 -30.86 29.77 15.35
N LYS A 52 -31.09 29.26 16.56
CA LYS A 52 -30.59 28.01 17.14
C LYS A 52 -31.71 26.97 17.06
N GLU A 53 -31.47 25.82 16.44
CA GLU A 53 -32.34 24.65 16.58
C GLU A 53 -31.65 23.55 17.39
N GLU A 54 -32.27 23.19 18.52
CA GLU A 54 -31.93 22.01 19.32
C GLU A 54 -32.92 20.89 18.98
N SER A 55 -32.41 19.67 18.81
CA SER A 55 -33.21 18.45 18.93
C SER A 55 -32.49 17.48 19.85
N GLY A 56 -33.21 16.98 20.85
CA GLY A 56 -32.66 16.27 22.00
C GLY A 56 -32.63 14.76 21.87
N CYS A 57 -31.63 14.16 22.52
CA CYS A 57 -31.77 12.96 23.36
C CYS A 57 -30.57 12.94 24.32
N GLY A 58 -30.85 12.70 25.61
CA GLY A 58 -29.96 13.03 26.72
C GLY A 58 -28.73 12.16 26.92
N GLY A 59 -27.78 12.71 27.70
CA GLY A 59 -26.83 11.95 28.51
C GLY A 59 -25.38 11.85 27.99
N SER A 60 -24.49 12.58 28.66
CA SER A 60 -23.01 12.52 28.61
C SER A 60 -22.29 13.17 27.42
N ALA A 61 -21.72 14.34 27.68
CA ALA A 61 -20.88 15.13 26.79
C ALA A 61 -19.67 14.32 26.24
N ARG A 62 -19.42 14.41 24.93
CA ARG A 62 -18.19 13.92 24.28
C ARG A 62 -17.38 15.11 23.72
N PRO A 63 -16.03 15.11 23.78
CA PRO A 63 -15.19 16.21 23.27
C PRO A 63 -15.25 16.34 21.74
N ARG A 64 -15.24 17.57 21.21
CA ARG A 64 -15.33 17.86 19.77
C ARG A 64 -13.98 17.66 19.07
N TRP A 65 -13.93 16.71 18.16
CA TRP A 65 -12.95 16.64 17.06
C TRP A 65 -13.46 17.51 15.89
N ILE A 66 -12.63 18.42 15.38
CA ILE A 66 -12.92 19.08 14.09
C ILE A 66 -12.54 18.10 12.98
N VAL A 67 -13.52 17.32 12.52
CA VAL A 67 -13.41 16.52 11.30
C VAL A 67 -13.86 17.42 10.14
N LEU A 68 -12.97 17.69 9.18
CA LEU A 68 -13.25 18.54 8.02
C LEU A 68 -14.32 17.97 7.06
N PHE A 69 -14.81 16.76 7.30
CA PHE A 69 -15.96 16.15 6.62
C PHE A 69 -16.69 15.18 7.57
N LYS A 70 -17.77 15.63 8.22
CA LYS A 70 -18.66 14.72 8.96
C LYS A 70 -19.68 14.12 8.01
N LEU A 71 -19.32 13.04 7.30
CA LEU A 71 -20.32 12.07 6.90
C LEU A 71 -20.65 11.25 8.15
N LEU A 72 -21.87 11.43 8.69
CA LEU A 72 -22.46 10.49 9.63
C LEU A 72 -22.38 9.09 9.00
N ARG A 73 -21.50 8.22 9.50
CA ARG A 73 -21.45 6.82 9.08
C ARG A 73 -21.68 5.88 10.25
N ILE A 74 -22.78 5.16 10.08
CA ILE A 74 -23.18 3.90 10.69
C ILE A 74 -21.96 2.97 10.71
N CYS A 75 -21.77 2.21 11.81
CA CYS A 75 -20.74 1.19 11.98
C CYS A 75 -20.53 0.38 10.69
N SER A 76 -19.56 0.79 9.87
CA SER A 76 -19.26 0.12 8.62
C SER A 76 -18.35 -1.05 8.95
N ASN A 77 -18.84 -2.27 8.72
CA ASN A 77 -18.11 -3.51 8.97
C ASN A 77 -17.07 -3.75 7.86
N GLU A 78 -16.24 -2.76 7.57
CA GLU A 78 -15.21 -2.87 6.53
C GLU A 78 -14.12 -3.84 6.97
N PHE A 79 -13.49 -4.50 5.99
CA PHE A 79 -12.44 -5.46 6.29
C PHE A 79 -11.14 -4.74 6.68
N LEU A 80 -10.78 -3.68 5.95
CA LEU A 80 -9.50 -3.00 6.11
C LEU A 80 -9.63 -1.49 6.20
N SER A 81 -8.97 -0.91 7.20
CA SER A 81 -8.62 0.52 7.21
C SER A 81 -7.15 0.68 6.80
N VAL A 82 -6.86 1.62 5.88
CA VAL A 82 -5.51 1.89 5.41
C VAL A 82 -5.12 3.29 5.89
N GLY A 83 -4.03 3.42 6.64
CA GLY A 83 -3.56 4.69 7.16
C GLY A 83 -2.33 5.22 6.41
N LEU A 84 -2.37 6.49 6.00
CA LEU A 84 -1.24 7.23 5.47
C LEU A 84 -1.08 8.55 6.22
N SER A 85 0.17 8.97 6.46
CA SER A 85 0.48 10.33 6.92
C SER A 85 1.33 11.03 5.86
N SER A 86 1.02 12.30 5.58
CA SER A 86 1.73 13.11 4.59
C SER A 86 2.14 14.46 5.18
N VAL A 87 3.35 14.89 4.84
CA VAL A 87 3.93 16.19 5.20
C VAL A 87 4.45 16.89 3.95
N LYS A 88 4.63 18.21 4.02
CA LYS A 88 5.14 18.99 2.89
C LYS A 88 6.58 18.58 2.60
N ARG A 89 6.83 18.09 1.38
CA ARG A 89 8.18 17.78 0.88
C ARG A 89 8.73 18.94 0.04
N THR A 90 10.05 19.03 -0.02
CA THR A 90 10.76 20.06 -0.81
C THR A 90 10.75 19.78 -2.31
N LYS A 91 10.55 18.52 -2.73
CA LYS A 91 10.68 18.05 -4.12
C LYS A 91 9.43 17.32 -4.61
N GLY A 92 8.30 18.02 -4.67
CA GLY A 92 7.02 17.48 -5.15
C GLY A 92 6.27 16.65 -4.09
N SER A 93 5.10 16.13 -4.46
CA SER A 93 4.24 15.31 -3.58
C SER A 93 4.04 13.93 -4.18
N TYR A 94 4.12 12.89 -3.34
CA TYR A 94 3.85 11.50 -3.73
C TYR A 94 2.46 11.02 -3.33
N LEU A 95 1.74 11.79 -2.51
CA LEU A 95 0.46 11.39 -1.93
C LEU A 95 -0.58 11.04 -3.01
N VAL A 96 -0.73 11.90 -4.02
CA VAL A 96 -1.69 11.66 -5.12
C VAL A 96 -1.31 10.41 -5.93
N PRO A 97 -0.05 10.23 -6.40
CA PRO A 97 0.39 8.98 -7.02
C PRO A 97 0.14 7.73 -6.16
N THR A 98 0.42 7.80 -4.86
CA THR A 98 0.20 6.70 -3.92
C THR A 98 -1.28 6.32 -3.84
N LEU A 99 -2.16 7.31 -3.65
CA LEU A 99 -3.61 7.08 -3.61
C LEU A 99 -4.15 6.58 -4.95
N GLN A 100 -3.65 7.11 -6.07
CA GLN A 100 -3.97 6.61 -7.41
C GLN A 100 -3.57 5.14 -7.56
N SER A 101 -2.38 4.75 -7.09
CA SER A 101 -1.94 3.35 -7.09
C SER A 101 -2.90 2.48 -6.27
N LEU A 102 -3.18 2.86 -5.01
CA LEU A 102 -4.07 2.10 -4.13
C LEU A 102 -5.46 1.88 -4.74
N PHE A 103 -6.10 2.93 -5.25
CA PHE A 103 -7.43 2.79 -5.82
C PHE A 103 -7.40 2.07 -7.16
N SER A 104 -6.51 2.44 -8.10
CA SER A 104 -6.45 1.82 -9.44
C SER A 104 -6.08 0.33 -9.41
N GLN A 105 -5.29 -0.09 -8.43
CA GLN A 105 -4.90 -1.49 -8.22
C GLN A 105 -5.93 -2.29 -7.43
N SER A 106 -6.99 -1.65 -6.93
CA SER A 106 -8.07 -2.31 -6.19
C SER A 106 -9.31 -2.56 -7.06
N SER A 107 -9.89 -3.76 -6.95
CA SER A 107 -11.17 -4.08 -7.58
C SER A 107 -12.34 -3.29 -6.95
N PRO A 108 -13.51 -3.19 -7.61
CA PRO A 108 -14.70 -2.58 -7.02
C PRO A 108 -15.11 -3.20 -5.68
N GLU A 109 -14.95 -4.52 -5.55
CA GLU A 109 -15.23 -5.28 -4.32
C GLU A 109 -14.22 -4.93 -3.23
N GLU A 110 -12.94 -4.77 -3.57
CA GLU A 110 -11.94 -4.35 -2.60
C GLU A 110 -12.18 -2.93 -2.10
N ARG A 111 -12.45 -1.99 -3.03
CA ARG A 111 -12.77 -0.60 -2.70
C ARG A 111 -14.00 -0.47 -1.81
N SER A 112 -14.99 -1.36 -1.93
CA SER A 112 -16.17 -1.35 -1.05
C SER A 112 -15.92 -2.00 0.31
N SER A 113 -14.79 -2.66 0.49
CA SER A 113 -14.38 -3.35 1.72
C SER A 113 -13.21 -2.66 2.42
N MET A 114 -12.82 -1.46 1.98
CA MET A 114 -11.75 -0.68 2.59
C MET A 114 -12.02 0.82 2.65
N VAL A 115 -11.43 1.46 3.66
CA VAL A 115 -11.38 2.91 3.85
C VAL A 115 -9.93 3.34 3.97
N VAL A 116 -9.55 4.33 3.18
CA VAL A 116 -8.24 4.96 3.23
C VAL A 116 -8.33 6.24 4.07
N VAL A 117 -7.54 6.34 5.13
CA VAL A 117 -7.44 7.51 6.00
C VAL A 117 -6.09 8.19 5.76
N VAL A 118 -6.14 9.46 5.37
CA VAL A 118 -4.96 10.30 5.14
C VAL A 118 -4.91 11.37 6.23
N LEU A 119 -3.83 11.36 7.01
CA LEU A 119 -3.47 12.45 7.90
C LEU A 119 -2.57 13.43 7.16
N LEU A 120 -3.04 14.67 6.98
CA LEU A 120 -2.20 15.80 6.56
C LEU A 120 -1.53 16.35 7.82
N ALA A 121 -0.27 16.00 8.04
CA ALA A 121 0.45 16.24 9.28
C ALA A 121 1.36 17.48 9.24
N ASP A 122 1.33 18.28 8.19
CA ASP A 122 2.16 19.48 8.11
C ASP A 122 1.57 20.67 8.87
N SER A 123 2.43 21.56 9.40
CA SER A 123 2.01 22.80 10.04
C SER A 123 1.68 23.93 9.05
N ASP A 124 2.08 23.81 7.79
CA ASP A 124 1.77 24.77 6.74
C ASP A 124 0.28 24.67 6.33
N ALA A 125 -0.51 25.64 6.82
CA ALA A 125 -1.93 25.73 6.54
C ALA A 125 -2.24 25.94 5.05
N ILE A 126 -1.39 26.68 4.32
CA ILE A 126 -1.56 26.93 2.88
C ILE A 126 -1.35 25.62 2.13
N TRP A 127 -0.29 24.89 2.44
CA TRP A 127 -0.05 23.56 1.87
C TRP A 127 -1.22 22.62 2.15
N THR A 128 -1.69 22.56 3.40
CA THR A 128 -2.81 21.71 3.79
C THR A 128 -4.08 22.02 2.99
N ILE A 129 -4.45 23.30 2.86
CA ILE A 129 -5.62 23.73 2.07
C ILE A 129 -5.47 23.37 0.59
N ASN A 130 -4.29 23.58 0.02
CA ASN A 130 -4.00 23.25 -1.37
C ASN A 130 -4.09 21.75 -1.61
N THR A 131 -3.50 20.93 -0.73
CA THR A 131 -3.57 19.46 -0.81
C THR A 131 -5.00 18.96 -0.67
N VAL A 132 -5.79 19.50 0.27
CA VAL A 132 -7.22 19.15 0.38
C VAL A 132 -7.98 19.49 -0.91
N THR A 133 -7.68 20.63 -1.52
CA THR A 133 -8.32 21.05 -2.79
C THR A 133 -7.95 20.12 -3.93
N GLU A 134 -6.68 19.77 -4.06
CA GLU A 134 -6.18 18.78 -5.03
C GLU A 134 -6.86 17.41 -4.84
N MET A 135 -6.93 16.93 -3.60
CA MET A 135 -7.58 15.65 -3.27
C MET A 135 -9.08 15.66 -3.59
N LYS A 136 -9.78 16.79 -3.38
CA LYS A 136 -11.19 16.93 -3.76
C LYS A 136 -11.42 16.78 -5.26
N VAL A 137 -10.48 17.28 -6.06
CA VAL A 137 -10.54 17.16 -7.52
C VAL A 137 -10.19 15.73 -7.94
N ALA A 138 -9.07 15.19 -7.45
CA ALA A 138 -8.55 13.90 -7.88
C ALA A 138 -9.37 12.68 -7.41
N PHE A 139 -10.00 12.75 -6.23
CA PHE A 139 -10.66 11.61 -5.58
C PHE A 139 -12.11 11.92 -5.15
N SER A 140 -12.81 12.74 -5.94
CA SER A 140 -14.16 13.22 -5.61
C SER A 140 -15.18 12.09 -5.37
N SER A 141 -15.04 10.97 -6.09
CA SER A 141 -15.91 9.79 -5.96
C SER A 141 -15.64 9.06 -4.65
N GLU A 142 -14.38 8.78 -4.35
CA GLU A 142 -13.92 8.05 -3.17
C GLU A 142 -14.27 8.83 -1.89
N LEU A 143 -14.11 10.16 -1.90
CA LEU A 143 -14.52 11.04 -0.80
C LEU A 143 -16.05 10.99 -0.56
N LYS A 144 -16.86 11.13 -1.61
CA LYS A 144 -18.32 11.06 -1.52
C LYS A 144 -18.81 9.69 -1.04
N ARG A 145 -18.13 8.62 -1.46
CA ARG A 145 -18.40 7.23 -1.07
C ARG A 145 -17.75 6.87 0.27
N GLY A 146 -17.12 7.82 0.98
CA GLY A 146 -16.44 7.58 2.26
C GLY A 146 -15.37 6.49 2.21
N GLN A 147 -14.82 6.21 1.04
CA GLN A 147 -13.70 5.28 0.80
C GLN A 147 -12.35 5.98 1.03
N LEU A 148 -12.35 7.32 1.01
CA LEU A 148 -11.23 8.17 1.38
C LEU A 148 -11.69 9.14 2.46
N VAL A 149 -10.91 9.25 3.53
CA VAL A 149 -11.11 10.19 4.64
C VAL A 149 -9.83 10.98 4.81
N VAL A 150 -9.95 12.31 4.88
CA VAL A 150 -8.81 13.21 5.08
C VAL A 150 -8.97 13.90 6.43
N ILE A 151 -7.95 13.78 7.27
CA ILE A 151 -7.89 14.37 8.61
C ILE A 151 -6.66 15.27 8.74
N HIS A 152 -6.73 16.20 9.68
CA HIS A 152 -5.63 17.09 10.04
C HIS A 152 -5.63 17.24 11.57
N VAL A 153 -4.45 17.26 12.17
CA VAL A 153 -4.29 17.53 13.60
C VAL A 153 -3.56 18.86 13.74
N PRO A 154 -4.20 19.88 14.32
CA PRO A 154 -3.57 21.16 14.61
C PRO A 154 -2.35 21.00 15.54
N LEU A 155 -1.33 21.83 15.35
CA LEU A 155 -0.05 21.71 16.08
C LEU A 155 -0.20 21.91 17.60
N ASP A 156 -1.21 22.66 18.05
CA ASP A 156 -1.52 22.88 19.46
C ASP A 156 -2.03 21.62 20.19
N GLN A 157 -2.44 20.59 19.45
CA GLN A 157 -2.82 19.28 20.00
C GLN A 157 -1.62 18.35 20.22
N TYR A 158 -0.43 18.70 19.72
CA TYR A 158 0.77 17.90 19.90
C TYR A 158 1.37 18.14 21.28
N PRO A 159 1.91 17.11 21.96
CA PRO A 159 2.79 17.32 23.09
C PRO A 159 4.06 18.08 22.64
N PRO A 160 4.86 18.62 23.59
CA PRO A 160 6.04 19.41 23.26
C PRO A 160 6.98 18.71 22.27
N LEU A 161 7.31 19.42 21.18
CA LEU A 161 8.28 19.02 20.15
C LEU A 161 9.64 19.74 20.29
N THR A 162 9.79 20.51 21.37
CA THR A 162 11.02 21.16 21.79
C THR A 162 11.52 20.53 23.09
N GLY A 163 12.82 20.66 23.38
CA GLY A 163 13.40 20.06 24.59
C GLY A 163 13.39 18.53 24.61
N LEU A 164 13.30 17.90 23.43
CA LEU A 164 13.20 16.44 23.28
C LEU A 164 14.47 15.73 23.77
N LYS A 165 14.29 14.52 24.31
CA LYS A 165 15.39 13.63 24.67
C LYS A 165 16.29 13.33 23.48
N ARG A 166 17.60 13.50 23.66
CA ARG A 166 18.60 13.16 22.66
C ARG A 166 19.10 11.74 22.87
N ASN A 167 18.44 10.81 22.18
CA ASN A 167 18.90 9.44 22.06
C ASN A 167 19.60 9.25 20.69
N TYR A 168 20.54 8.29 20.61
CA TYR A 168 21.21 7.85 19.36
C TYR A 168 22.10 8.88 18.64
N ASN A 169 22.49 9.96 19.32
CA ASN A 169 23.35 11.02 18.78
C ASN A 169 22.82 11.68 17.49
N ASP A 170 21.49 11.70 17.35
CA ASP A 170 20.82 12.35 16.23
C ASP A 170 20.93 13.89 16.32
N PRO A 171 21.04 14.58 15.18
CA PRO A 171 20.94 16.03 15.16
C PRO A 171 19.54 16.47 15.63
N PRO A 172 19.42 17.64 16.29
CA PRO A 172 18.17 18.06 16.93
C PRO A 172 16.95 18.07 16.00
N ASP A 173 17.11 18.46 14.74
CA ASP A 173 16.01 18.45 13.78
C ASP A 173 15.57 17.03 13.39
N ARG A 174 16.49 16.06 13.33
CA ARG A 174 16.13 14.64 13.14
C ARG A 174 15.38 14.10 14.35
N VAL A 175 15.77 14.49 15.57
CA VAL A 175 15.05 14.13 16.81
C VAL A 175 13.63 14.69 16.77
N THR A 176 13.45 15.97 16.44
CA THR A 176 12.12 16.58 16.28
C THR A 176 11.31 15.87 15.20
N PHE A 177 11.91 15.57 14.04
CA PHE A 177 11.23 14.89 12.94
C PHE A 177 10.72 13.50 13.35
N ARG A 178 11.59 12.63 13.88
CA ARG A 178 11.19 11.27 14.29
C ARG A 178 10.17 11.28 15.43
N SER A 179 10.28 12.25 16.34
CA SER A 179 9.36 12.37 17.48
C SER A 179 7.99 12.84 17.04
N LYS A 180 7.94 13.80 16.10
CA LYS A 180 6.67 14.23 15.49
C LYS A 180 6.04 13.09 14.68
N GLN A 181 6.82 12.34 13.91
CA GLN A 181 6.32 11.20 13.13
C GLN A 181 5.66 10.13 14.00
N ASN A 182 6.23 9.83 15.18
CA ASN A 182 5.59 8.94 16.16
C ASN A 182 4.18 9.45 16.57
N LEU A 183 4.04 10.76 16.79
CA LEU A 183 2.77 11.37 17.15
C LEU A 183 1.79 11.38 15.97
N ASP A 184 2.26 11.67 14.76
CA ASP A 184 1.47 11.62 13.53
C ASP A 184 0.84 10.23 13.36
N TYR A 185 1.64 9.16 13.49
CA TYR A 185 1.12 7.79 13.43
C TYR A 185 0.26 7.43 14.63
N SER A 186 0.57 7.90 15.83
CA SER A 186 -0.31 7.73 16.98
C SER A 186 -1.72 8.29 16.69
N PHE A 187 -1.83 9.53 16.21
CA PHE A 187 -3.12 10.15 15.93
C PHE A 187 -3.86 9.44 14.79
N LEU A 188 -3.15 9.10 13.71
CA LEU A 188 -3.71 8.36 12.58
C LEU A 188 -4.25 6.99 13.00
N ILE A 189 -3.43 6.18 13.69
CA ILE A 189 -3.80 4.85 14.16
C ILE A 189 -4.97 4.91 15.14
N HIS A 190 -4.98 5.92 16.04
CA HIS A 190 -6.08 6.12 16.97
C HIS A 190 -7.39 6.44 16.25
N TYR A 191 -7.37 7.35 15.26
CA TYR A 191 -8.54 7.69 14.47
C TYR A 191 -9.06 6.48 13.66
N SER A 192 -8.16 5.65 13.14
CA SER A 192 -8.52 4.47 12.37
C SER A 192 -9.07 3.31 13.21
N ALA A 193 -9.00 3.38 14.54
CA ALA A 193 -9.53 2.35 15.43
C ALA A 193 -11.04 2.16 15.23
N GLY A 194 -11.44 0.94 14.87
CA GLY A 194 -12.84 0.59 14.62
C GLY A 194 -13.37 0.95 13.24
N LEU A 195 -12.57 1.51 12.34
CA LEU A 195 -12.99 1.77 10.94
C LEU A 195 -13.00 0.51 10.07
N GLY A 196 -12.24 -0.51 10.45
CA GLY A 196 -12.29 -1.84 9.83
C GLY A 196 -11.87 -2.92 10.84
N GLN A 197 -11.95 -4.18 10.42
CA GLN A 197 -11.49 -5.33 11.23
C GLN A 197 -9.96 -5.35 11.40
N TYR A 198 -9.25 -4.90 10.36
CA TYR A 198 -7.80 -4.78 10.33
C TYR A 198 -7.38 -3.37 9.94
N TYR A 199 -6.14 -3.03 10.26
CA TYR A 199 -5.50 -1.76 9.91
C TYR A 199 -4.16 -2.01 9.23
N LEU A 200 -3.94 -1.35 8.11
CA LEU A 200 -2.69 -1.37 7.36
C LEU A 200 -2.00 -0.01 7.43
N GLN A 201 -0.80 0.03 7.99
CA GLN A 201 0.06 1.21 7.97
C GLN A 201 0.81 1.29 6.63
N LEU A 202 0.72 2.44 5.96
CA LEU A 202 1.48 2.79 4.76
C LEU A 202 2.13 4.18 4.88
N GLU A 203 2.98 4.48 3.89
CA GLU A 203 3.55 5.81 3.65
C GLU A 203 2.85 6.52 2.50
N ASP A 204 3.07 7.83 2.37
CA ASP A 204 2.52 8.64 1.27
C ASP A 204 3.31 8.53 -0.05
N ASP A 205 4.31 7.65 -0.12
CA ASP A 205 5.15 7.40 -1.30
C ASP A 205 5.33 5.91 -1.63
N VAL A 206 4.21 5.20 -1.72
CA VAL A 206 4.19 3.76 -2.02
C VAL A 206 3.35 3.41 -3.26
N LEU A 207 3.84 2.42 -4.01
CA LEU A 207 3.07 1.70 -5.01
C LEU A 207 2.50 0.44 -4.40
N SER A 208 1.25 0.12 -4.74
CA SER A 208 0.60 -1.13 -4.32
C SER A 208 0.57 -2.15 -5.46
N ALA A 209 0.69 -3.44 -5.09
CA ALA A 209 0.42 -4.56 -5.97
C ALA A 209 -1.07 -4.63 -6.33
N LYS A 210 -1.38 -5.22 -7.49
CA LYS A 210 -2.75 -5.45 -7.95
C LYS A 210 -3.49 -6.39 -6.97
N ASN A 211 -4.73 -6.04 -6.64
CA ASN A 211 -5.59 -6.80 -5.74
C ASN A 211 -4.94 -7.11 -4.38
N PHE A 212 -4.22 -6.14 -3.82
CA PHE A 212 -3.48 -6.32 -2.58
C PHE A 212 -4.41 -6.71 -1.42
N LEU A 213 -5.63 -6.16 -1.35
CA LEU A 213 -6.57 -6.41 -0.25
C LEU A 213 -7.01 -7.87 -0.24
N THR A 214 -7.27 -8.44 -1.42
CA THR A 214 -7.63 -9.85 -1.61
C THR A 214 -6.50 -10.74 -1.12
N THR A 215 -5.26 -10.40 -1.45
CA THR A 215 -4.08 -11.12 -0.96
C THR A 215 -3.96 -11.02 0.56
N ILE A 216 -4.12 -9.81 1.13
CA ILE A 216 -4.12 -9.60 2.59
C ILE A 216 -5.19 -10.47 3.26
N ARG A 217 -6.42 -10.48 2.72
CA ARG A 217 -7.53 -11.26 3.27
C ARG A 217 -7.20 -12.75 3.33
N ARG A 218 -6.72 -13.32 2.23
CA ARG A 218 -6.28 -14.72 2.18
C ARG A 218 -5.20 -15.00 3.23
N ARG A 219 -4.16 -14.15 3.32
CA ARG A 219 -3.06 -14.34 4.28
C ARG A 219 -3.51 -14.25 5.73
N VAL A 220 -4.44 -13.35 6.03
CA VAL A 220 -5.05 -13.24 7.36
C VAL A 220 -5.84 -14.50 7.70
N GLU A 221 -6.66 -15.00 6.78
CA GLU A 221 -7.42 -16.25 6.97
C GLU A 221 -6.49 -17.45 7.19
N GLU A 222 -5.43 -17.58 6.38
CA GLU A 222 -4.39 -18.60 6.53
C GLU A 222 -3.74 -18.53 7.92
N GLN A 223 -3.36 -17.35 8.40
CA GLN A 223 -2.73 -17.23 9.73
C GLN A 223 -3.72 -17.48 10.87
N ASN A 224 -4.97 -17.03 10.74
CA ASN A 224 -6.00 -17.27 11.74
C ASN A 224 -6.40 -18.75 11.84
N SER A 225 -6.16 -19.55 10.79
CA SER A 225 -6.36 -21.00 10.81
C SER A 225 -5.28 -21.78 11.57
N LYS A 226 -4.11 -21.16 11.82
CA LYS A 226 -2.99 -21.80 12.53
C LYS A 226 -3.21 -21.76 14.04
N ARG A 227 -2.53 -22.67 14.75
CA ARG A 227 -2.45 -22.62 16.22
C ARG A 227 -1.56 -21.45 16.64
N GLY A 228 -2.15 -20.43 17.25
CA GLY A 228 -1.43 -19.26 17.78
C GLY A 228 -2.15 -17.95 17.47
N THR A 229 -1.67 -16.87 18.07
CA THR A 229 -2.08 -15.50 17.71
C THR A 229 -0.91 -14.76 17.09
N TRP A 230 -1.22 -13.68 16.39
CA TRP A 230 -0.25 -12.75 15.82
C TRP A 230 -0.63 -11.33 16.22
N ALA A 231 0.39 -10.51 16.40
CA ALA A 231 0.30 -9.09 16.73
C ALA A 231 0.42 -8.21 15.48
N MET A 232 1.32 -8.60 14.55
CA MET A 232 1.61 -7.87 13.33
C MET A 232 1.92 -8.84 12.17
N LEU A 233 1.35 -8.57 11.01
CA LEU A 233 1.70 -9.21 9.74
C LEU A 233 2.38 -8.19 8.82
N GLU A 234 3.37 -8.63 8.05
CA GLU A 234 4.21 -7.72 7.25
C GLU A 234 4.12 -8.06 5.76
N PHE A 235 3.67 -7.09 4.95
CA PHE A 235 3.54 -7.18 3.49
C PHE A 235 4.60 -6.33 2.75
N SER A 236 5.56 -5.80 3.49
CA SER A 236 6.82 -5.26 2.99
C SER A 236 7.89 -5.41 4.07
N THR A 237 9.12 -5.61 3.63
CA THR A 237 10.32 -5.61 4.48
C THR A 237 10.81 -4.20 4.81
N LEU A 238 10.26 -3.17 4.18
CA LEU A 238 10.69 -1.78 4.33
C LEU A 238 10.05 -1.11 5.53
N GLY A 239 10.85 -0.79 6.55
CA GLY A 239 10.47 0.11 7.66
C GLY A 239 9.11 -0.23 8.26
N TYR A 240 8.19 0.74 8.24
CA TYR A 240 6.80 0.62 8.72
C TYR A 240 5.77 0.54 7.56
N ILE A 241 6.22 0.33 6.32
CA ILE A 241 5.34 0.11 5.17
C ILE A 241 4.76 -1.30 5.26
N GLY A 242 3.46 -1.43 4.98
CA GLY A 242 2.80 -2.72 4.81
C GLY A 242 2.65 -3.49 6.12
N LYS A 243 2.58 -2.79 7.27
CA LYS A 243 2.38 -3.41 8.58
C LYS A 243 0.89 -3.50 8.89
N LEU A 244 0.39 -4.73 9.02
CA LEU A 244 -1.00 -5.03 9.28
C LEU A 244 -1.22 -5.41 10.75
N TYR A 245 -2.23 -4.80 11.36
CA TYR A 245 -2.63 -5.01 12.73
C TYR A 245 -4.12 -5.36 12.83
N LYS A 246 -4.50 -6.06 13.90
CA LYS A 246 -5.91 -6.19 14.30
C LYS A 246 -6.41 -4.84 14.82
N SER A 247 -7.60 -4.43 14.39
CA SER A 247 -8.19 -3.16 14.81
C SER A 247 -8.33 -3.03 16.34
N ALA A 248 -8.59 -4.15 17.02
CA ALA A 248 -8.64 -4.23 18.48
C ALA A 248 -7.32 -3.82 19.18
N HIS A 249 -6.17 -3.91 18.51
CA HIS A 249 -4.88 -3.53 19.07
C HIS A 249 -4.54 -2.05 18.85
N LEU A 250 -5.23 -1.33 17.95
CA LEU A 250 -4.86 0.05 17.59
C LEU A 250 -4.89 1.03 18.74
N PRO A 251 -5.87 1.01 19.67
CA PRO A 251 -5.83 1.91 20.83
C PRO A 251 -4.59 1.68 21.71
N LEU A 252 -4.07 0.45 21.79
CA LEU A 252 -2.84 0.16 22.53
C LEU A 252 -1.61 0.60 21.74
N LEU A 253 -1.54 0.30 20.45
CA LEU A 253 -0.44 0.70 19.57
C LEU A 253 -0.29 2.23 19.49
N ALA A 254 -1.39 2.96 19.30
CA ALA A 254 -1.38 4.42 19.27
C ALA A 254 -0.81 4.99 20.59
N ARG A 255 -1.31 4.51 21.74
CA ARG A 255 -0.78 4.92 23.05
C ARG A 255 0.69 4.57 23.22
N PHE A 256 1.13 3.42 22.72
CA PHE A 256 2.53 3.02 22.76
C PHE A 256 3.41 4.01 21.98
N LEU A 257 3.05 4.34 20.73
CA LEU A 257 3.78 5.35 19.94
C LEU A 257 3.74 6.73 20.60
N PHE A 258 2.61 7.12 21.18
CA PHE A 258 2.46 8.39 21.89
C PHE A 258 3.37 8.45 23.13
N LEU A 259 3.40 7.41 23.95
CA LEU A 259 4.18 7.40 25.20
C LEU A 259 5.69 7.39 24.94
N PHE A 260 6.12 6.70 23.88
CA PHE A 260 7.54 6.55 23.55
C PHE A 260 8.01 7.50 22.44
N TYR A 261 7.23 8.55 22.13
CA TYR A 261 7.50 9.41 20.97
C TYR A 261 8.89 10.05 20.98
N GLN A 262 9.44 10.35 22.16
CA GLN A 262 10.79 10.92 22.31
C GLN A 262 11.90 9.87 22.26
N GLU A 263 11.57 8.60 22.53
CA GLU A 263 12.57 7.59 22.86
C GLU A 263 13.27 7.03 21.63
N MET A 264 12.53 6.65 20.59
CA MET A 264 13.11 6.04 19.38
C MET A 264 12.21 6.24 18.15
N PRO A 265 12.74 6.03 16.93
CA PRO A 265 11.95 6.04 15.70
C PRO A 265 10.76 5.04 15.67
N CYS A 266 9.73 5.34 14.87
CA CYS A 266 8.49 4.56 14.82
C CYS A 266 8.67 3.12 14.32
N ASP A 267 9.57 2.90 13.36
CA ASP A 267 9.93 1.58 12.84
C ASP A 267 10.42 0.64 13.96
N TRP A 268 11.24 1.17 14.87
CA TRP A 268 11.76 0.40 16.00
C TRP A 268 10.69 0.16 17.05
N LEU A 269 9.89 1.18 17.37
CA LEU A 269 8.76 1.04 18.30
C LEU A 269 7.77 -0.01 17.83
N MET A 270 7.42 -0.03 16.56
CA MET A 270 6.51 -1.04 16.01
C MET A 270 7.07 -2.46 16.15
N GLY A 271 8.38 -2.64 15.95
CA GLY A 271 9.08 -3.91 16.21
C GLY A 271 8.99 -4.34 17.69
N HIS A 272 9.26 -3.41 18.62
CA HIS A 272 9.14 -3.69 20.05
C HIS A 272 7.70 -3.95 20.49
N PHE A 273 6.72 -3.26 19.92
CA PHE A 273 5.31 -3.53 20.17
C PHE A 273 4.96 -4.98 19.81
N ARG A 274 5.41 -5.47 18.64
CA ARG A 274 5.21 -6.86 18.22
C ARG A 274 5.82 -7.86 19.22
N GLU A 275 7.05 -7.59 19.68
CA GLU A 275 7.74 -8.43 20.67
C GLU A 275 7.00 -8.45 22.02
N LEU A 276 6.56 -7.29 22.50
CA LEU A 276 5.78 -7.16 23.74
C LEU A 276 4.43 -7.86 23.65
N MET A 277 3.83 -7.91 22.45
CA MET A 277 2.63 -8.68 22.15
C MET A 277 2.93 -10.18 21.93
N THR A 278 4.08 -10.67 22.41
CA THR A 278 4.53 -12.08 22.42
C THR A 278 4.82 -12.68 21.05
N GLN A 279 4.93 -11.87 20.00
CA GLN A 279 5.37 -12.29 18.68
C GLN A 279 6.86 -11.93 18.49
N ARG A 280 7.76 -12.87 18.79
CA ARG A 280 9.20 -12.66 18.66
C ARG A 280 9.64 -12.50 17.20
N GLU A 281 9.21 -13.42 16.35
CA GLU A 281 9.60 -13.44 14.95
C GLU A 281 8.64 -12.63 14.06
N PRO A 282 9.15 -11.85 13.10
CA PRO A 282 8.33 -11.18 12.12
C PRO A 282 7.66 -12.21 11.20
N ILE A 283 6.38 -12.00 10.87
CA ILE A 283 5.65 -12.84 9.90
C ILE A 283 5.55 -12.04 8.60
N ILE A 284 6.51 -12.28 7.71
CA ILE A 284 6.66 -11.54 6.45
C ILE A 284 6.11 -12.39 5.30
N PHE A 285 5.22 -11.80 4.50
CA PHE A 285 4.70 -12.42 3.30
C PHE A 285 5.50 -12.00 2.06
N LYS A 286 5.66 -12.95 1.14
CA LYS A 286 6.30 -12.76 -0.16
C LYS A 286 5.36 -13.27 -1.27
N PRO A 287 5.30 -12.58 -2.44
CA PRO A 287 5.98 -11.31 -2.74
C PRO A 287 5.44 -10.14 -1.90
N SER A 288 6.23 -9.08 -1.76
CA SER A 288 5.79 -7.86 -1.07
C SER A 288 4.68 -7.20 -1.86
N LEU A 289 3.67 -6.65 -1.16
CA LEU A 289 2.53 -5.98 -1.79
C LEU A 289 2.72 -4.48 -1.95
N PHE A 290 3.77 -3.92 -1.34
CA PHE A 290 4.03 -2.48 -1.35
C PHE A 290 5.49 -2.18 -1.63
N GLN A 291 5.72 -1.13 -2.40
CA GLN A 291 7.04 -0.65 -2.80
C GLN A 291 7.17 0.83 -2.63
N HIS A 292 8.24 1.25 -1.98
CA HIS A 292 8.57 2.65 -1.85
C HIS A 292 8.96 3.24 -3.22
N MET A 293 8.26 4.28 -3.66
CA MET A 293 8.52 5.02 -4.90
C MET A 293 9.17 6.38 -4.66
N GLY A 294 9.26 6.83 -3.40
CA GLY A 294 9.88 8.09 -3.03
C GLY A 294 11.36 8.13 -3.39
N MET A 295 11.75 8.96 -4.35
CA MET A 295 13.18 9.20 -4.64
C MET A 295 13.82 10.16 -3.63
N PHE A 296 13.01 10.96 -2.93
CA PHE A 296 13.47 11.95 -1.95
C PHE A 296 12.68 11.81 -0.65
N SER A 297 13.42 11.63 0.45
CA SER A 297 12.87 11.52 1.80
C SER A 297 12.12 12.78 2.20
N SER A 298 11.04 12.60 2.97
CA SER A 298 10.34 13.69 3.67
C SER A 298 11.27 14.42 4.65
N PHE A 299 12.30 13.76 5.18
CA PHE A 299 13.35 14.42 5.94
C PHE A 299 14.43 14.99 4.99
N ARG A 300 14.46 16.33 4.89
CA ARG A 300 15.44 17.13 4.13
C ARG A 300 15.53 16.87 2.61
N GLY A 301 14.63 16.08 2.03
CA GLY A 301 14.70 15.76 0.60
C GLY A 301 15.93 14.91 0.23
N THR A 302 16.43 14.11 1.18
CA THR A 302 17.61 13.25 0.99
C THR A 302 17.29 12.17 -0.05
N TYR A 303 18.19 11.91 -1.01
CA TYR A 303 17.95 10.91 -2.05
C TYR A 303 17.84 9.50 -1.44
N ASN A 304 16.73 8.80 -1.71
CA ASN A 304 16.43 7.48 -1.15
C ASN A 304 16.34 6.45 -2.28
N LYS A 305 17.13 5.37 -2.21
CA LYS A 305 17.13 4.24 -3.17
C LYS A 305 16.51 2.98 -2.60
N LEU A 306 15.85 3.04 -1.44
CA LEU A 306 15.27 1.85 -0.82
C LEU A 306 14.22 1.23 -1.73
N LYS A 307 14.47 -0.01 -2.15
CA LYS A 307 13.51 -0.86 -2.84
C LYS A 307 13.32 -2.16 -2.08
N ASP A 308 12.09 -2.66 -2.07
CA ASP A 308 11.83 -3.97 -1.49
C ASP A 308 12.23 -5.03 -2.53
N LYS A 309 13.19 -5.87 -2.16
CA LYS A 309 13.72 -6.90 -3.06
C LYS A 309 12.68 -7.95 -3.45
N ASN A 310 11.60 -8.08 -2.68
CA ASN A 310 10.53 -9.04 -2.94
C ASN A 310 9.28 -8.38 -3.55
N PHE A 311 9.28 -7.07 -3.81
CA PHE A 311 8.16 -6.43 -4.51
C PHE A 311 8.26 -6.67 -6.00
N GLU A 312 7.14 -7.09 -6.59
CA GLU A 312 7.01 -7.29 -8.02
C GLU A 312 6.13 -6.16 -8.58
N GLU A 313 6.74 -5.26 -9.35
CA GLU A 313 6.04 -4.13 -9.96
C GLU A 313 5.16 -4.64 -11.11
N GLY A 314 3.86 -4.71 -10.86
CA GLY A 314 2.87 -5.21 -11.80
C GLY A 314 2.77 -6.74 -11.84
N VAL A 315 1.74 -7.22 -12.54
CA VAL A 315 1.64 -8.63 -12.91
C VAL A 315 2.78 -8.87 -13.91
N TYR A 316 3.81 -9.63 -13.54
CA TYR A 316 4.75 -10.14 -14.53
C TYR A 316 3.95 -10.98 -15.54
N ASN A 317 3.60 -10.36 -16.65
CA ASN A 317 2.96 -11.04 -17.77
C ASN A 317 4.07 -11.60 -18.64
N ASN A 318 4.63 -12.71 -18.18
CA ASN A 318 5.35 -13.60 -19.07
C ASN A 318 4.49 -13.85 -20.32
N PRO A 319 5.07 -13.91 -21.52
CA PRO A 319 4.31 -14.25 -22.72
C PRO A 319 3.68 -15.63 -22.57
N SER A 320 2.57 -15.85 -23.28
CA SER A 320 1.92 -17.15 -23.31
C SER A 320 2.93 -18.23 -23.72
N ALA A 321 3.02 -19.28 -22.93
CA ALA A 321 3.94 -20.38 -23.17
C ALA A 321 3.40 -21.71 -22.65
N ASP A 322 3.83 -22.79 -23.27
CA ASP A 322 3.72 -24.14 -22.72
C ASP A 322 4.95 -24.43 -21.84
N VAL A 323 4.76 -25.05 -20.68
CA VAL A 323 5.86 -25.29 -19.73
C VAL A 323 5.95 -26.76 -19.39
N TYR A 324 7.12 -27.34 -19.65
CA TYR A 324 7.42 -28.76 -19.50
C TYR A 324 8.56 -28.98 -18.52
N SER A 325 8.59 -30.15 -17.90
CA SER A 325 9.74 -30.60 -17.13
C SER A 325 9.80 -32.11 -17.15
N ASN A 326 11.02 -32.65 -17.30
CA ASN A 326 11.30 -34.07 -17.14
C ASN A 326 11.53 -34.46 -15.66
N MET A 327 11.45 -33.50 -14.73
CA MET A 327 11.51 -33.78 -13.29
C MET A 327 10.13 -34.20 -12.77
N SER A 328 10.11 -35.24 -11.93
CA SER A 328 8.85 -35.70 -11.34
C SER A 328 8.24 -34.62 -10.43
N THR A 329 6.97 -34.28 -10.69
CA THR A 329 6.25 -33.26 -9.92
C THR A 329 5.85 -33.78 -8.54
N TYR A 330 6.06 -32.98 -7.50
CA TYR A 330 5.54 -33.25 -6.16
C TYR A 330 4.18 -32.55 -5.92
N GLN A 331 3.17 -33.34 -5.58
CA GLN A 331 1.78 -32.91 -5.39
C GLN A 331 1.22 -32.23 -6.65
N LYS A 332 0.56 -31.07 -6.50
CA LYS A 332 -0.05 -30.28 -7.60
C LYS A 332 0.81 -29.07 -7.99
N ASN A 333 2.11 -29.10 -7.70
CA ASN A 333 3.04 -28.00 -7.98
C ASN A 333 3.68 -28.16 -9.37
N PHE A 334 2.86 -28.05 -10.41
CA PHE A 334 3.24 -28.33 -11.81
C PHE A 334 4.20 -27.28 -12.40
N PRO A 335 5.00 -27.63 -13.44
CA PRO A 335 5.98 -26.73 -14.04
C PRO A 335 5.42 -25.36 -14.44
N LYS A 336 4.18 -25.34 -14.95
CA LYS A 336 3.47 -24.13 -15.38
C LYS A 336 3.35 -23.07 -14.28
N LEU A 337 3.24 -23.48 -13.02
CA LEU A 337 3.08 -22.56 -11.90
C LEU A 337 4.32 -21.68 -11.66
N ALA A 338 5.52 -22.16 -12.03
CA ALA A 338 6.74 -21.35 -11.96
C ALA A 338 6.77 -20.25 -13.05
N TRP A 339 6.00 -20.40 -14.12
CA TRP A 339 5.91 -19.44 -15.22
C TRP A 339 4.75 -18.45 -15.07
N GLU A 340 3.61 -18.91 -14.55
CA GLU A 340 2.42 -18.09 -14.38
C GLU A 340 2.63 -17.00 -13.31
N ALA A 341 1.89 -15.91 -13.46
CA ALA A 341 1.83 -14.87 -12.44
C ALA A 341 1.09 -15.39 -11.21
N GLY A 342 1.62 -15.12 -10.02
CA GLY A 342 1.01 -15.52 -8.75
C GLY A 342 2.03 -16.12 -7.78
N GLU A 343 1.52 -16.83 -6.78
CA GLU A 343 2.30 -17.44 -5.69
C GLU A 343 2.60 -18.92 -5.93
N GLY A 344 2.20 -19.47 -7.08
CA GLY A 344 2.48 -20.85 -7.46
C GLY A 344 3.98 -21.06 -7.72
N PHE A 345 4.44 -22.30 -7.57
CA PHE A 345 5.82 -22.69 -7.85
C PHE A 345 5.84 -24.11 -8.43
N PHE A 346 6.93 -24.45 -9.10
CA PHE A 346 7.20 -25.83 -9.48
C PHE A 346 7.97 -26.54 -8.37
N TRP A 347 7.55 -27.75 -8.01
CA TRP A 347 8.29 -28.58 -7.05
C TRP A 347 8.68 -29.91 -7.69
N GLY A 348 9.95 -30.01 -8.07
CA GLY A 348 10.53 -31.20 -8.70
C GLY A 348 11.31 -32.05 -7.68
N ARG A 349 11.26 -33.38 -7.84
CA ARG A 349 12.04 -34.30 -6.99
C ARG A 349 13.36 -34.67 -7.65
N SER A 350 14.41 -34.72 -6.84
CA SER A 350 15.71 -35.33 -7.13
C SER A 350 16.24 -35.04 -8.55
N PRO A 351 16.60 -33.78 -8.84
CA PRO A 351 17.12 -33.41 -10.15
C PRO A 351 18.44 -34.11 -10.44
N GLU A 352 18.51 -34.73 -11.61
CA GLU A 352 19.71 -35.37 -12.14
C GLU A 352 20.38 -34.46 -13.17
N LYS A 353 21.62 -34.78 -13.54
CA LYS A 353 22.28 -34.11 -14.65
C LYS A 353 21.45 -34.29 -15.94
N GLY A 354 21.07 -33.18 -16.56
CA GLY A 354 20.19 -33.19 -17.73
C GLY A 354 18.71 -33.04 -17.41
N SER A 355 18.31 -33.03 -16.13
CA SER A 355 16.97 -32.60 -15.73
C SER A 355 16.75 -31.14 -16.16
N HIS A 356 15.53 -30.78 -16.52
CA HIS A 356 15.23 -29.43 -16.97
C HIS A 356 13.77 -29.00 -16.73
N LEU A 357 13.58 -27.69 -16.67
CA LEU A 357 12.30 -27.04 -16.91
C LEU A 357 12.42 -26.22 -18.21
N THR A 358 11.57 -26.52 -19.18
CA THR A 358 11.57 -25.86 -20.51
C THR A 358 10.26 -25.11 -20.71
N VAL A 359 10.39 -23.82 -21.01
CA VAL A 359 9.31 -22.95 -21.42
C VAL A 359 9.38 -22.81 -22.93
N VAL A 360 8.27 -23.09 -23.62
CA VAL A 360 8.14 -22.93 -25.08
C VAL A 360 7.14 -21.82 -25.36
N PHE A 361 7.62 -20.70 -25.87
CA PHE A 361 6.79 -19.54 -26.17
C PHE A 361 5.83 -19.85 -27.32
N LEU A 362 4.60 -19.33 -27.24
CA LEU A 362 3.64 -19.45 -28.34
C LEU A 362 4.05 -18.63 -29.57
N THR A 363 4.79 -17.53 -29.35
CA THR A 363 5.33 -16.67 -30.40
C THR A 363 6.81 -16.40 -30.17
N ALA A 364 7.57 -16.26 -31.26
CA ALA A 364 8.98 -15.88 -31.21
C ALA A 364 9.15 -14.58 -30.42
N THR A 365 9.95 -14.63 -29.35
CA THR A 365 10.04 -13.55 -28.36
C THR A 365 11.46 -13.02 -28.25
N VAL A 366 11.62 -11.70 -28.38
CA VAL A 366 12.89 -11.02 -28.07
C VAL A 366 12.97 -10.79 -26.57
N VAL A 367 13.73 -11.66 -25.89
CA VAL A 367 13.95 -11.61 -24.45
C VAL A 367 14.99 -10.53 -24.12
N THR A 368 14.62 -9.55 -23.30
CA THR A 368 15.49 -8.46 -22.84
C THR A 368 16.03 -8.68 -21.44
N GLY A 369 15.37 -9.51 -20.64
CA GLY A 369 15.77 -9.80 -19.26
C GLY A 369 15.22 -11.14 -18.80
N ILE A 370 15.95 -11.80 -17.91
CA ILE A 370 15.59 -13.09 -17.33
C ILE A 370 15.90 -13.05 -15.83
N LEU A 371 14.94 -13.52 -15.03
CA LEU A 371 15.10 -13.82 -13.61
C LEU A 371 14.62 -15.26 -13.36
N VAL A 372 15.46 -16.06 -12.74
CA VAL A 372 15.11 -17.39 -12.22
C VAL A 372 15.42 -17.39 -10.73
N GLU A 373 14.44 -17.72 -9.90
CA GLU A 373 14.61 -17.90 -8.46
C GLU A 373 14.16 -19.29 -8.04
N THR A 374 15.02 -19.96 -7.26
CA THR A 374 14.78 -21.30 -6.73
C THR A 374 14.85 -21.33 -5.21
N GLY A 375 14.36 -22.41 -4.63
CA GLY A 375 14.30 -22.67 -3.20
C GLY A 375 13.19 -21.91 -2.47
N SER A 376 12.93 -22.30 -1.22
CA SER A 376 11.99 -21.61 -0.32
C SER A 376 12.54 -21.64 1.10
N GLY A 377 12.67 -20.47 1.73
CA GLY A 377 13.22 -20.36 3.08
C GLY A 377 14.63 -20.98 3.23
N GLY A 378 15.44 -20.96 2.17
CA GLY A 378 16.78 -21.54 2.15
C GLY A 378 16.83 -23.07 1.92
N LYS A 379 15.70 -23.72 1.65
CA LYS A 379 15.61 -25.16 1.31
C LYS A 379 15.27 -25.34 -0.17
N ASP A 380 15.51 -26.54 -0.69
CA ASP A 380 15.19 -26.96 -2.07
C ASP A 380 15.75 -26.03 -3.16
N LEU A 381 16.96 -25.49 -2.92
CA LEU A 381 17.70 -24.64 -3.86
C LEU A 381 18.26 -25.48 -5.01
N LEU A 382 18.34 -24.89 -6.20
CA LEU A 382 19.02 -25.50 -7.34
C LEU A 382 20.44 -24.95 -7.45
N TYR A 383 21.44 -25.75 -7.11
CA TYR A 383 22.83 -25.30 -7.04
C TYR A 383 23.53 -25.30 -8.40
N SER A 384 23.48 -26.44 -9.10
CA SER A 384 24.20 -26.66 -10.35
C SER A 384 23.23 -26.66 -11.53
N ALA A 385 22.94 -25.47 -12.06
CA ALA A 385 22.11 -25.31 -13.24
C ALA A 385 22.53 -24.11 -14.10
N GLN A 386 22.10 -24.11 -15.35
CA GLN A 386 22.28 -22.99 -16.27
C GLN A 386 20.97 -22.64 -16.98
N VAL A 387 20.88 -21.38 -17.41
CA VAL A 387 19.76 -20.88 -18.20
C VAL A 387 20.19 -20.80 -19.66
N GLU A 388 19.34 -21.30 -20.53
CA GLU A 388 19.57 -21.37 -21.98
C GLU A 388 18.38 -20.80 -22.74
N LEU A 389 18.63 -20.21 -23.90
CA LEU A 389 17.61 -19.79 -24.86
C LEU A 389 17.68 -20.67 -26.11
N GLY A 390 16.52 -21.07 -26.60
CA GLY A 390 16.40 -22.02 -27.71
C GLY A 390 15.77 -21.46 -28.96
N GLN A 391 16.15 -22.02 -30.10
CA GLN A 391 15.60 -21.75 -31.43
C GLN A 391 15.03 -23.04 -32.05
N ASP A 392 14.13 -22.85 -33.03
CA ASP A 392 13.47 -23.90 -33.80
C ASP A 392 12.69 -24.89 -32.94
N VAL A 393 11.38 -24.62 -32.76
CA VAL A 393 10.49 -25.50 -31.99
C VAL A 393 10.36 -26.86 -32.67
N VAL A 394 10.61 -27.91 -31.90
CA VAL A 394 10.37 -29.31 -32.27
C VAL A 394 9.30 -29.87 -31.34
N SER A 395 8.31 -30.53 -31.92
CA SER A 395 7.23 -31.19 -31.18
C SER A 395 7.38 -32.69 -31.27
N SER A 396 7.42 -33.37 -30.13
CA SER A 396 7.22 -34.82 -30.01
C SER A 396 5.77 -35.11 -29.61
N LYS A 397 5.38 -36.40 -29.54
CA LYS A 397 4.02 -36.79 -29.11
C LYS A 397 3.70 -36.38 -27.66
N GLU A 398 4.71 -36.15 -26.82
CA GLU A 398 4.56 -35.95 -25.37
C GLU A 398 5.10 -34.59 -24.89
N GLU A 399 6.07 -33.99 -25.60
CA GLU A 399 6.70 -32.72 -25.21
C GLU A 399 7.06 -31.83 -26.41
N LYS A 400 7.00 -30.50 -26.21
CA LYS A 400 7.58 -29.50 -27.12
C LYS A 400 8.89 -28.97 -26.55
N THR A 401 9.89 -28.78 -27.39
CA THR A 401 11.20 -28.22 -27.03
C THR A 401 11.80 -27.47 -28.20
N CYS A 402 13.02 -26.96 -28.07
CA CYS A 402 13.78 -26.36 -29.16
C CYS A 402 14.91 -27.30 -29.61
N LYS A 403 15.28 -27.23 -30.89
CA LYS A 403 16.35 -28.07 -31.45
C LYS A 403 17.72 -27.64 -30.93
N GLU A 404 17.95 -26.34 -30.88
CA GLU A 404 19.23 -25.74 -30.52
C GLU A 404 19.05 -24.85 -29.31
N PHE A 405 19.97 -24.95 -28.35
CA PHE A 405 20.00 -24.14 -27.14
C PHE A 405 21.36 -23.46 -27.00
N ARG A 406 21.33 -22.20 -26.57
CA ARG A 406 22.51 -21.40 -26.27
C ARG A 406 22.49 -21.00 -24.80
N SER A 407 23.56 -21.30 -24.07
CA SER A 407 23.70 -20.91 -22.68
C SER A 407 23.82 -19.39 -22.52
N VAL A 408 23.03 -18.86 -21.60
CA VAL A 408 22.99 -17.44 -21.22
C VAL A 408 23.77 -17.21 -19.93
N GLY A 409 23.81 -18.19 -19.01
CA GLY A 409 24.67 -18.19 -17.83
C GLY A 409 24.26 -19.25 -16.80
N ALA A 410 25.07 -19.41 -15.76
CA ALA A 410 24.83 -20.35 -14.66
C ALA A 410 24.04 -19.70 -13.52
N LEU A 411 23.28 -20.49 -12.78
CA LEU A 411 22.70 -20.06 -11.51
C LEU A 411 23.80 -19.89 -10.46
N GLU A 412 23.70 -18.84 -9.65
CA GLU A 412 24.54 -18.60 -8.49
C GLU A 412 23.66 -18.64 -7.24
N ASN A 413 23.93 -19.57 -6.33
CA ASN A 413 23.16 -19.75 -5.09
C ASN A 413 21.64 -19.85 -5.31
N GLY A 414 21.23 -20.61 -6.33
CA GLY A 414 19.81 -20.82 -6.64
C GLY A 414 19.11 -19.65 -7.33
N ARG A 415 19.87 -18.65 -7.79
CA ARG A 415 19.34 -17.47 -8.49
C ARG A 415 20.09 -17.21 -9.78
N PHE A 416 19.38 -16.79 -10.82
CA PHE A 416 19.96 -16.24 -12.04
C PHE A 416 19.23 -14.96 -12.39
N GLU A 417 19.97 -13.88 -12.66
CA GLU A 417 19.41 -12.61 -13.08
C GLU A 417 20.29 -12.01 -14.16
N MET A 418 19.70 -11.70 -15.31
CA MET A 418 20.40 -11.04 -16.40
C MET A 418 19.49 -10.02 -17.06
N SER A 419 20.02 -8.82 -17.29
CA SER A 419 19.40 -7.77 -18.08
C SER A 419 20.13 -7.63 -19.42
N GLU A 420 19.50 -6.93 -20.38
CA GLU A 420 20.02 -6.70 -21.73
C GLU A 420 20.39 -7.99 -22.47
N VAL A 421 19.58 -9.04 -22.25
CA VAL A 421 19.78 -10.38 -22.86
C VAL A 421 19.78 -10.28 -24.39
N ASP A 422 19.01 -9.36 -24.96
CA ASP A 422 18.92 -9.10 -26.40
C ASP A 422 20.24 -8.59 -27.01
N LYS A 423 21.13 -7.99 -26.21
CA LYS A 423 22.48 -7.62 -26.68
C LYS A 423 23.39 -8.84 -26.83
N LYS A 424 23.21 -9.87 -26.00
CA LYS A 424 23.97 -11.13 -26.02
C LYS A 424 23.38 -12.14 -27.01
N VAL A 425 22.06 -12.25 -27.00
CA VAL A 425 21.25 -13.12 -27.88
C VAL A 425 20.50 -12.20 -28.83
N ARG A 426 21.17 -11.87 -29.95
CA ARG A 426 20.72 -10.88 -30.95
C ARG A 426 19.56 -11.35 -31.85
N SER A 427 18.75 -12.29 -31.36
CA SER A 427 17.66 -12.91 -32.11
C SER A 427 16.50 -13.26 -31.19
N ALA A 428 15.30 -13.36 -31.77
CA ALA A 428 14.14 -13.87 -31.06
C ALA A 428 14.36 -15.35 -30.69
N SER A 429 13.88 -15.73 -29.51
CA SER A 429 13.94 -17.10 -29.01
C SER A 429 12.55 -17.71 -28.99
N TRP A 430 12.49 -19.04 -29.11
CA TRP A 430 11.26 -19.82 -29.02
C TRP A 430 11.15 -20.59 -27.71
N CYS A 431 12.30 -20.87 -27.06
CA CYS A 431 12.31 -21.55 -25.78
C CYS A 431 13.24 -20.86 -24.77
N LEU A 432 12.93 -21.05 -23.50
CA LEU A 432 13.83 -20.83 -22.37
C LEU A 432 13.93 -22.12 -21.58
N ARG A 433 15.15 -22.54 -21.23
CA ARG A 433 15.39 -23.77 -20.48
C ARG A 433 16.26 -23.51 -19.25
N VAL A 434 15.81 -23.98 -18.10
CA VAL A 434 16.64 -24.13 -16.89
C VAL A 434 17.15 -25.57 -16.89
N LEU A 435 18.42 -25.76 -17.22
CA LEU A 435 19.07 -27.07 -17.37
C LEU A 435 19.94 -27.37 -16.15
N VAL A 436 19.69 -28.50 -15.50
CA VAL A 436 20.51 -29.01 -14.39
C VAL A 436 21.81 -29.58 -14.94
N THR A 437 22.94 -29.04 -14.48
CA THR A 437 24.28 -29.40 -14.96
C THR A 437 24.94 -30.49 -14.12
N GLU A 438 24.53 -30.65 -12.86
CA GLU A 438 24.97 -31.72 -11.96
C GLU A 438 23.82 -32.22 -11.08
N ALA A 439 23.83 -33.50 -10.74
CA ALA A 439 22.79 -34.10 -9.91
C ALA A 439 22.88 -33.60 -8.45
N GLN A 440 21.72 -33.41 -7.80
CA GLN A 440 21.63 -33.13 -6.37
C GLN A 440 20.60 -34.03 -5.70
N LYS A 441 20.85 -34.37 -4.43
CA LYS A 441 19.95 -35.26 -3.65
C LYS A 441 18.67 -34.56 -3.23
N ASP A 442 18.78 -33.27 -2.90
CA ASP A 442 17.66 -32.46 -2.44
C ASP A 442 16.68 -32.18 -3.57
N TRP A 443 15.41 -32.01 -3.21
CA TRP A 443 14.38 -31.60 -4.14
C TRP A 443 14.62 -30.16 -4.59
N VAL A 444 13.87 -29.72 -5.62
CA VAL A 444 13.99 -28.38 -6.15
C VAL A 444 12.65 -27.67 -6.17
N ILE A 445 12.63 -26.47 -5.60
CA ILE A 445 11.53 -25.52 -5.81
C ILE A 445 12.02 -24.50 -6.83
N ILE A 446 11.35 -24.40 -7.99
CA ILE A 446 11.53 -23.25 -8.88
C ILE A 446 10.38 -22.30 -8.58
N GLN A 447 10.67 -21.23 -7.83
CA GLN A 447 9.65 -20.27 -7.42
C GLN A 447 9.12 -19.50 -8.62
N LYS A 448 10.03 -18.98 -9.43
CA LYS A 448 9.66 -18.17 -10.58
C LYS A 448 10.71 -18.18 -11.65
N VAL A 449 10.22 -18.26 -12.88
CA VAL A 449 10.93 -17.92 -14.10
C VAL A 449 10.21 -16.70 -14.65
N ARG A 450 10.89 -15.56 -14.74
CA ARG A 450 10.33 -14.28 -15.21
C ARG A 450 11.19 -13.75 -16.33
N ILE A 451 10.55 -13.23 -17.37
CA ILE A 451 11.26 -12.55 -18.45
C ILE A 451 10.69 -11.16 -18.70
N THR A 452 11.53 -10.28 -19.21
CA THR A 452 11.10 -9.05 -19.86
C THR A 452 11.33 -9.18 -21.36
N THR A 453 10.45 -8.55 -22.15
CA THR A 453 10.50 -8.63 -23.62
C THR A 453 10.44 -7.22 -24.20
N LYS A 454 10.84 -7.06 -25.46
CA LYS A 454 10.47 -5.84 -26.20
C LYS A 454 8.96 -5.87 -26.48
N PRO A 455 8.26 -4.72 -26.40
CA PRO A 455 6.92 -4.62 -26.92
C PRO A 455 6.95 -4.98 -28.40
N SER A 456 6.05 -5.87 -28.82
CA SER A 456 5.80 -6.20 -30.22
C SER A 456 5.28 -5.01 -31.00
#